data_AF-A0A438I6E4-F1
#
_entry.id   AF-A0A438I6E4-F1
#
_cell.length_a   1.000
_cell.length_b   1.000
_cell.length_c   1.000
_cell.angle_alpha   90.00
_cell.angle_beta   90.00
_cell.angle_gamma   90.00
#
_symmetry.space_group_name_H-M   'P 1'
#
loop_
_entity.id
_entity.type
_entity.pdbx_description
1 polymer ?
#
loop_
_entity_poly.entity_id
_entity_poly.type
_entity_poly.pdbx_seq_one_letter_code
_entity_poly.pdbx_strand_id
1 'polypeptide(L)'
;MSTTTIGFEELKHCYDNDADFGDVYSSLLSGSKATCIDFQILEGYLFYKNRLCLPRTSLRDHVIWELHGGGMGGHFGRDKTIALVEDRFF
;
A
#
# COMPACT_ATOMS: atom_id res chain seq x y z
N MET A 1 10.45 21.28 9.63
CA MET A 1 10.86 20.06 10.36
C MET A 1 10.59 18.89 9.44
N SER A 2 11.63 18.27 8.88
CA SER A 2 11.47 17.07 8.06
C SER A 2 11.32 15.90 9.01
N THR A 3 10.09 15.41 9.19
CA THR A 3 9.85 14.18 9.93
C THR A 3 10.36 13.03 9.08
N THR A 4 11.52 12.48 9.43
CA THR A 4 12.00 11.22 8.85
C THR A 4 11.01 10.14 9.25
N THR A 5 10.08 9.81 8.36
CA THR A 5 9.19 8.64 8.48
C THR A 5 10.03 7.39 8.25
N ILE A 6 10.81 7.00 9.26
CA ILE A 6 11.62 5.77 9.24
C ILE A 6 10.73 4.58 8.86
N GLY A 7 9.47 4.54 9.34
CA GLY A 7 8.53 3.46 9.03
C GLY A 7 7.96 3.45 7.61
N PHE A 8 7.98 4.57 6.86
CA PHE A 8 7.47 4.56 5.48
C PHE A 8 8.51 4.03 4.49
N GLU A 9 9.79 4.30 4.74
CA GLU A 9 10.87 3.78 3.90
C GLU A 9 11.05 2.26 4.07
N GLU A 10 10.80 1.73 5.27
CA GLU A 10 10.77 0.28 5.53
C GLU A 10 9.73 -0.47 4.70
N LEU A 11 8.67 0.21 4.24
CA LEU A 11 7.61 -0.39 3.42
C LEU A 11 8.15 -1.06 2.15
N LYS A 12 9.21 -0.49 1.57
CA LYS A 12 9.88 -1.01 0.37
C LYS A 12 10.42 -2.43 0.58
N HIS A 13 10.88 -2.74 1.79
CA HIS A 13 11.45 -4.04 2.15
C HIS A 13 10.38 -5.08 2.48
N CYS A 14 9.12 -4.66 2.67
CA CYS A 14 8.05 -5.56 3.02
C CYS A 14 7.46 -6.30 1.81
N TYR A 15 7.63 -5.79 0.58
CA TYR A 15 7.02 -6.40 -0.60
C TYR A 15 7.53 -7.80 -0.90
N ASP A 16 8.83 -8.08 -0.76
CA ASP A 16 9.44 -9.36 -1.15
C ASP A 16 8.79 -10.58 -0.49
N ASN A 17 8.30 -10.42 0.75
CA ASN A 17 7.68 -11.48 1.54
C ASN A 17 6.17 -11.27 1.72
N ASP A 18 5.60 -10.28 1.05
CA ASP A 18 4.19 -9.98 1.18
C ASP A 18 3.33 -11.00 0.44
N ALA A 19 2.31 -11.53 1.10
CA ALA A 19 1.44 -12.56 0.54
C ALA A 19 0.53 -12.07 -0.59
N ASP A 20 0.25 -10.76 -0.66
CA ASP A 20 -0.58 -10.15 -1.70
C ASP A 20 0.28 -9.65 -2.88
N PHE A 21 1.50 -9.18 -2.60
CA PHE A 21 2.31 -8.42 -3.57
C PHE A 21 3.67 -9.03 -3.94
N GLY A 22 4.18 -10.03 -3.20
CA GLY A 22 5.55 -10.52 -3.39
C GLY A 22 5.83 -11.10 -4.77
N ASP A 23 4.88 -11.85 -5.32
CA ASP A 23 5.01 -12.42 -6.68
C ASP A 23 5.03 -11.32 -7.75
N VAL A 24 4.13 -10.34 -7.63
CA VAL A 24 4.03 -9.21 -8.57
C VAL A 24 5.27 -8.32 -8.49
N TYR A 25 5.73 -8.02 -7.27
CA TYR A 25 6.91 -7.21 -7.03
C TYR A 25 8.17 -7.88 -7.60
N SER A 26 8.37 -9.17 -7.32
CA SER A 26 9.46 -9.97 -7.86
C SER A 26 9.43 -10.04 -9.39
N SER A 27 8.24 -10.24 -9.97
CA SER A 27 8.05 -10.26 -11.43
C SER A 27 8.47 -8.93 -12.07
N LEU A 28 8.07 -7.80 -11.49
CA LEU A 28 8.42 -6.47 -11.98
C LEU A 28 9.92 -6.17 -11.85
N LEU A 29 10.55 -6.55 -10.74
CA LEU A 29 12.00 -6.44 -10.56
C LEU A 29 12.79 -7.26 -11.58
N SER A 30 12.27 -8.42 -11.98
CA SER A 30 12.89 -9.26 -13.02
C SER A 30 12.73 -8.72 -14.45
N GLY A 31 11.99 -7.62 -14.63
CA GLY A 31 11.68 -7.04 -15.95
C GLY A 31 10.50 -7.71 -16.67
N SER A 32 9.83 -8.66 -16.01
CA SER A 32 8.68 -9.40 -16.56
C SER A 32 7.39 -8.58 -16.45
N LYS A 33 7.24 -7.56 -17.31
CA LYS A 33 6.05 -6.69 -17.34
C LYS A 33 4.82 -7.31 -18.00
N ALA A 34 4.98 -8.41 -18.74
CA ALA A 34 3.92 -9.00 -19.56
C ALA A 34 2.70 -9.50 -18.75
N THR A 35 2.88 -9.76 -17.45
CA THR A 35 1.85 -10.32 -16.55
C THR A 35 1.20 -9.28 -15.63
N CYS A 36 1.72 -8.05 -15.60
CA CYS A 36 1.40 -7.06 -14.57
C CYS A 36 1.29 -5.64 -15.15
N ILE A 37 0.55 -5.49 -16.26
CA ILE A 37 0.46 -4.25 -17.05
C ILE A 37 0.02 -3.04 -16.21
N ASP A 38 -0.87 -3.24 -15.24
CA ASP A 38 -1.37 -2.17 -14.38
C ASP A 38 -0.49 -1.90 -13.14
N PHE A 39 0.53 -2.72 -12.89
CA PHE A 39 1.45 -2.53 -11.77
C PHE A 39 2.77 -1.90 -12.20
N GLN A 40 3.30 -1.04 -11.33
CA GLN A 40 4.60 -0.41 -11.54
C GLN A 40 5.34 -0.21 -10.22
N ILE A 41 6.67 -0.27 -10.28
CA ILE A 41 7.53 0.10 -9.16
C ILE A 41 8.06 1.52 -9.42
N LEU A 42 7.82 2.42 -8.48
CA LEU A 42 8.34 3.79 -8.49
C LEU A 42 9.09 4.05 -7.19
N GLU A 43 10.39 4.36 -7.29
CA GLU A 43 11.27 4.63 -6.14
C GLU A 43 11.27 3.53 -5.05
N GLY A 44 11.02 2.27 -5.46
CA GLY A 44 10.93 1.10 -4.58
C GLY A 44 9.54 0.84 -3.99
N TYR A 45 8.53 1.64 -4.34
CA TYR A 45 7.15 1.42 -3.94
C TYR A 45 6.34 0.79 -5.07
N LEU A 46 5.49 -0.19 -4.74
CA LEU A 46 4.58 -0.82 -5.69
C LEU A 46 3.29 0.00 -5.82
N PHE A 47 2.90 0.27 -7.06
CA PHE A 47 1.65 0.93 -7.38
C PHE A 47 0.80 0.04 -8.27
N TYR A 48 -0.50 0.00 -8.00
CA TYR A 48 -1.51 -0.45 -8.95
C TYR A 48 -2.19 0.79 -9.53
N LYS A 49 -1.92 1.05 -10.81
CA LYS A 49 -2.25 2.31 -11.50
C LYS A 49 -1.63 3.49 -10.73
N ASN A 50 -2.45 4.29 -10.06
CA ASN A 50 -2.04 5.48 -9.32
C ASN A 50 -2.16 5.30 -7.80
N ARG A 51 -2.46 4.09 -7.32
CA ARG A 51 -2.67 3.80 -5.90
C ARG A 51 -1.51 3.01 -5.35
N LEU A 52 -1.05 3.41 -4.16
CA LEU A 52 0.04 2.73 -3.46
C LEU A 52 -0.49 1.40 -2.93
N CYS A 53 0.18 0.30 -3.28
CA CYS A 53 -0.13 -1.02 -2.73
C CYS A 53 0.37 -1.07 -1.29
N LEU A 54 -0.51 -1.28 -0.31
CA LEU A 54 -0.10 -1.35 1.09
C LEU A 54 0.17 -2.81 1.50
N PRO A 55 1.44 -3.25 1.63
CA PRO A 55 1.74 -4.60 2.10
C PRO A 55 1.19 -4.82 3.53
N ARG A 56 0.98 -6.09 3.88
CA ARG A 56 0.48 -6.57 5.17
C ARG A 56 1.46 -6.25 6.29
N THR A 57 1.39 -5.02 6.77
CA THR A 57 2.22 -4.43 7.81
C THR A 57 1.35 -3.69 8.82
N SER A 58 1.92 -3.34 9.97
CA SER A 58 1.25 -2.47 10.94
C SER A 58 0.85 -1.10 10.36
N LEU A 59 1.52 -0.63 9.30
CA LEU A 59 1.13 0.59 8.59
C LEU A 59 -0.23 0.43 7.91
N ARG A 60 -0.49 -0.71 7.25
CA ARG A 60 -1.79 -1.00 6.64
C ARG A 60 -2.90 -1.00 7.69
N ASP A 61 -2.67 -1.65 8.82
CA ASP A 61 -3.62 -1.69 9.93
C ASP A 61 -3.87 -0.29 10.51
N HIS A 62 -2.82 0.51 10.67
CA HIS A 62 -2.91 1.88 11.15
C HIS A 62 -3.71 2.77 10.19
N VAL A 63 -3.46 2.69 8.88
CA VAL A 63 -4.22 3.44 7.86
C VAL A 63 -5.70 3.07 7.90
N ILE A 64 -6.03 1.77 8.00
CA ILE A 64 -7.42 1.31 8.10
C ILE A 64 -8.06 1.85 9.38
N TRP A 65 -7.36 1.81 10.52
CA TRP A 65 -7.86 2.30 11.80
C TRP A 65 -8.14 3.81 11.80
N GLU A 66 -7.20 4.59 11.26
CA GLU A 66 -7.34 6.04 11.09
C GLU A 66 -8.58 6.40 10.25
N LEU A 67 -8.79 5.68 9.13
CA LEU A 67 -9.92 5.89 8.22
C LEU A 67 -11.26 5.36 8.73
N HIS A 68 -11.23 4.37 9.63
CA HIS A 68 -12.44 3.83 10.25
C HIS A 68 -13.06 4.78 11.28
N GLY A 69 -12.22 5.57 11.96
CA GLY A 69 -12.66 6.63 12.85
C GLY A 69 -11.79 6.89 14.08
N GLY A 70 -10.57 6.34 14.12
CA GLY A 70 -9.62 6.57 15.21
C GLY A 70 -8.88 7.92 15.13
N GLY A 71 -8.77 8.52 13.94
CA GLY A 71 -7.91 9.70 13.73
C GLY A 71 -8.62 10.99 13.30
N MET A 72 -9.55 10.94 12.32
CA MET A 72 -10.20 12.14 11.76
C MET A 72 -11.61 11.94 11.16
N GLY A 73 -12.15 10.72 11.13
CA GLY A 73 -13.47 10.41 10.56
C GLY A 73 -14.49 10.07 11.64
N GLY A 74 -15.71 10.62 11.57
CA GLY A 74 -16.82 10.09 12.37
C GLY A 74 -17.04 8.60 12.08
N HIS A 75 -17.61 7.84 13.02
CA HIS A 75 -17.82 6.39 12.89
C HIS A 75 -18.41 6.00 11.52
N PHE A 76 -17.56 5.55 10.61
CA PHE A 76 -17.95 5.14 9.29
C PHE A 76 -18.14 3.62 9.30
N GLY A 77 -19.26 3.15 8.72
CA GLY A 77 -19.45 1.73 8.48
C GLY A 77 -18.40 1.17 7.52
N ARG A 78 -18.24 -0.17 7.52
CA ARG A 78 -17.28 -0.92 6.70
C ARG A 78 -17.13 -0.42 5.27
N ASP A 79 -18.24 -0.23 4.55
CA ASP A 79 -18.22 0.12 3.13
C ASP A 79 -17.62 1.51 2.87
N LYS A 80 -17.82 2.44 3.81
CA LYS A 80 -17.22 3.78 3.72
C LYS A 80 -15.72 3.74 4.01
N THR A 81 -15.28 2.92 4.96
CA THR A 81 -13.83 2.72 5.19
C THR A 81 -13.16 2.10 3.97
N ILE A 82 -13.79 1.09 3.34
CA ILE A 82 -13.27 0.47 2.11
C ILE A 82 -13.14 1.52 1.01
N ALA A 83 -14.19 2.31 0.76
CA ALA A 83 -14.15 3.35 -0.27
C ALA A 83 -13.05 4.40 -0.02
N LEU A 84 -12.81 4.78 1.24
CA LEU A 84 -11.75 5.72 1.60
C LEU A 84 -10.34 5.12 1.43
N VAL A 85 -10.17 3.84 1.70
CA VAL A 85 -8.90 3.12 1.46
C VAL A 85 -8.66 3.04 -0.05
N GLU A 86 -9.65 2.56 -0.82
CA GLU A 86 -9.55 2.34 -2.27
C GLU A 86 -9.41 3.62 -3.10
N ASP A 87 -9.68 4.79 -2.53
CA ASP A 87 -9.43 6.10 -3.15
C ASP A 87 -7.92 6.36 -3.33
N ARG A 88 -7.10 5.90 -2.37
CA ARG A 88 -5.67 6.26 -2.28
C ARG A 88 -4.72 5.06 -2.31
N PHE A 89 -5.20 3.91 -1.88
CA PHE A 89 -4.42 2.70 -1.68
C PHE A 89 -5.04 1.52 -2.42
N PHE A 90 -4.22 0.50 -2.66
CA PHE A 90 -4.64 -0.78 -3.19
C PHE A 90 -4.32 -1.89 -2.18
#